data_AF-A0A2I8EZB9-F1
#
_entry.id   AF-A0A2I8EZB9-F1
#
_cell.length_a   1.000
_cell.length_b   1.000
_cell.length_c   1.000
_cell.angle_alpha   90.00
_cell.angle_beta   90.00
_cell.angle_gamma   90.00
#
_symmetry.space_group_name_H-M   'P 1'
#
loop_
_entity.id
_entity.type
_entity.pdbx_description
1 polymer ?
#
loop_
_entity_poly.entity_id
_entity_poly.type
_entity_poly.pdbx_seq_one_letter_code
_entity_poly.pdbx_strand_id
1 'polypeptide(L)'
;MNAQEFDEVFEETVVKRLTNEGFRRQGKSLYMVDGVCQFGWIRGSGRLSQAGMLAHVIVFRHSFLRGKSGDIHTNAPRAAGDYPWILSGEDLVGSSRNDWCFDPSRLMTPPFGKLNYTALSADQVAALMDARRVALLNYVAWARALSVAEAHGQVARYANDYWIARMWDEDYRVILKR
;
A
#
# COMPACT_ATOMS: atom_id res chain seq x y z
N MET A 1 -7.92 -12.74 -21.51
CA MET A 1 -6.68 -13.16 -20.84
C MET A 1 -6.98 -14.15 -19.71
N ASN A 2 -6.22 -15.24 -19.61
CA ASN A 2 -6.28 -16.20 -18.50
C ASN A 2 -5.35 -15.78 -17.34
N ALA A 3 -5.38 -16.51 -16.21
CA ALA A 3 -4.60 -16.14 -15.02
C ALA A 3 -3.08 -16.27 -15.22
N GLN A 4 -2.62 -17.22 -16.03
CA GLN A 4 -1.20 -17.43 -16.31
C GLN A 4 -0.65 -16.28 -17.16
N GLU A 5 -1.34 -15.96 -18.26
CA GLU A 5 -1.00 -14.82 -19.12
C GLU A 5 -0.97 -13.51 -18.32
N PHE A 6 -1.94 -13.33 -17.41
CA PHE A 6 -1.95 -12.17 -16.51
C PHE A 6 -0.72 -12.13 -15.60
N ASP A 7 -0.39 -13.25 -14.94
CA ASP A 7 0.74 -13.28 -14.01
C ASP A 7 2.08 -13.08 -14.76
N GLU A 8 2.20 -13.51 -16.02
CA GLU A 8 3.35 -13.21 -16.90
C GLU A 8 3.46 -11.71 -17.24
N VAL A 9 2.36 -11.08 -17.68
CA VAL A 9 2.34 -9.63 -17.95
C VAL A 9 2.63 -8.82 -16.67
N PHE A 10 2.07 -9.23 -15.54
CA PHE A 10 2.31 -8.60 -14.24
C PHE A 10 3.78 -8.75 -13.80
N GLU A 11 4.40 -9.90 -14.03
CA GLU A 11 5.80 -10.14 -13.71
C GLU A 11 6.72 -9.15 -14.46
N GLU A 12 6.55 -9.05 -15.77
CA GLU A 12 7.38 -8.18 -16.62
C GLU A 12 7.14 -6.69 -16.36
N THR A 13 5.86 -6.31 -16.21
CA THR A 13 5.47 -4.90 -16.13
C THR A 13 5.69 -4.33 -14.72
N VAL A 14 5.38 -5.13 -13.69
CA VAL A 14 5.34 -4.66 -12.29
C VAL A 14 6.49 -5.24 -11.48
N VAL A 15 6.58 -6.58 -11.39
CA VAL A 15 7.46 -7.24 -10.41
C VAL A 15 8.93 -6.94 -10.69
N LYS A 16 9.41 -7.21 -11.91
CA LYS A 16 10.83 -6.97 -12.25
C LYS A 16 11.20 -5.50 -12.10
N ARG A 17 10.33 -4.59 -12.53
CA ARG A 17 10.55 -3.15 -12.46
C ARG A 17 10.61 -2.65 -11.01
N LEU A 18 9.66 -3.05 -10.17
CA LEU A 18 9.66 -2.65 -8.75
C LEU A 18 10.77 -3.34 -7.95
N THR A 19 11.24 -4.51 -8.39
CA THR A 19 12.40 -5.16 -7.76
C THR A 19 13.66 -4.29 -7.88
N ASN A 20 13.85 -3.62 -9.03
CA ASN A 20 14.95 -2.66 -9.21
C ASN A 20 14.81 -1.42 -8.32
N GLU A 21 13.59 -1.13 -7.85
CA GLU A 21 13.29 -0.02 -6.91
C GLU A 21 13.40 -0.45 -5.44
N GLY A 22 13.78 -1.72 -5.17
CA GLY A 22 13.96 -2.25 -3.82
C GLY A 22 12.79 -3.06 -3.26
N PHE A 23 11.70 -3.23 -4.03
CA PHE A 23 10.62 -4.12 -3.62
C PHE A 23 11.06 -5.59 -3.68
N ARG A 24 10.56 -6.39 -2.75
CA ARG A 24 10.78 -7.83 -2.67
C ARG A 24 9.46 -8.55 -2.72
N ARG A 25 9.41 -9.64 -3.48
CA ARG A 25 8.24 -10.50 -3.58
C ARG A 25 8.06 -11.33 -2.32
N GLN A 26 6.83 -11.37 -1.82
CA GLN A 26 6.40 -12.34 -0.82
C GLN A 26 5.04 -12.91 -1.25
N GLY A 27 5.04 -14.15 -1.76
CA GLY A 27 3.88 -14.75 -2.39
C GLY A 27 3.49 -13.98 -3.66
N LYS A 28 2.25 -13.48 -3.72
CA LYS A 28 1.74 -12.66 -4.83
C LYS A 28 1.93 -11.16 -4.59
N SER A 29 2.32 -10.74 -3.38
CA SER A 29 2.45 -9.32 -3.02
C SER A 29 3.90 -8.87 -3.08
N LEU A 30 4.11 -7.55 -3.16
CA LEU A 30 5.42 -6.91 -3.17
C LEU A 30 5.55 -5.99 -1.95
N TYR A 31 6.72 -5.99 -1.31
CA TYR A 31 6.97 -5.19 -0.12
C TYR A 31 8.33 -4.54 -0.17
N MET A 32 8.47 -3.34 0.39
CA MET A 32 9.75 -2.65 0.49
C MET A 32 9.94 -2.12 1.91
N VAL A 33 11.17 -2.22 2.40
CA VAL A 33 11.64 -1.51 3.60
C VAL A 33 12.71 -0.55 3.12
N ASP A 34 12.50 0.74 3.39
CA ASP A 34 13.36 1.82 2.92
C ASP A 34 13.56 2.85 4.04
N GLY A 35 14.65 2.71 4.77
CA GLY A 35 14.92 3.49 5.98
C GLY A 35 13.80 3.38 7.00
N VAL A 36 13.18 4.51 7.33
CA VAL A 36 12.02 4.59 8.24
C VAL A 36 10.69 4.30 7.57
N CYS A 37 10.65 4.08 6.26
CA CYS A 37 9.44 3.83 5.50
C CYS A 37 9.28 2.35 5.17
N GLN A 38 8.05 1.85 5.23
CA GLN A 38 7.69 0.51 4.77
C GLN A 38 6.51 0.61 3.82
N PHE A 39 6.59 -0.12 2.71
CA PHE A 39 5.62 -0.07 1.62
C PHE A 39 5.12 -1.47 1.26
N GLY A 40 3.91 -1.52 0.69
CA GLY A 40 3.36 -2.75 0.16
C GLY A 40 2.47 -2.51 -1.06
N TRP A 41 2.60 -3.38 -2.05
CA TRP A 41 1.56 -3.67 -3.04
C TRP A 41 0.99 -5.03 -2.68
N ILE A 42 -0.15 -5.03 -1.99
CA ILE A 42 -0.76 -6.23 -1.43
C ILE A 42 -1.84 -6.74 -2.38
N ARG A 43 -1.66 -7.96 -2.91
CA ARG A 43 -2.72 -8.67 -3.64
C ARG A 43 -3.70 -9.30 -2.66
N GLY A 44 -4.99 -9.08 -2.92
CA GLY A 44 -6.09 -9.68 -2.17
C GLY A 44 -6.09 -11.20 -2.31
N SER A 45 -6.50 -11.87 -1.24
CA SER A 45 -6.57 -13.34 -1.17
C SER A 45 -7.93 -13.79 -0.60
N GLY A 46 -8.15 -15.11 -0.53
CA GLY A 46 -9.39 -15.67 0.00
C GLY A 46 -10.63 -15.19 -0.76
N ARG A 47 -11.56 -14.54 -0.07
CA ARG A 47 -12.81 -14.01 -0.67
C ARG A 47 -12.57 -12.95 -1.76
N LEU A 48 -11.39 -12.34 -1.80
CA LEU A 48 -10.99 -11.36 -2.83
C LEU A 48 -10.36 -12.02 -4.07
N SER A 49 -10.01 -13.31 -3.99
CA SER A 49 -9.46 -14.06 -5.12
C SER A 49 -10.60 -14.51 -6.02
N GLN A 50 -10.81 -13.80 -7.12
CA GLN A 50 -11.76 -14.17 -8.16
C GLN A 50 -11.01 -14.46 -9.47
N ALA A 51 -11.40 -15.52 -10.17
CA ALA A 51 -10.81 -15.85 -11.46
C ALA A 51 -11.02 -14.68 -12.43
N GLY A 52 -9.97 -14.30 -13.16
CA GLY A 52 -10.07 -13.19 -14.11
C GLY A 52 -10.01 -11.79 -13.49
N MET A 53 -9.76 -11.69 -12.19
CA MET A 53 -9.72 -10.42 -11.47
C MET A 53 -8.46 -10.27 -10.62
N LEU A 54 -7.89 -9.07 -10.61
CA LEU A 54 -6.89 -8.64 -9.65
C LEU A 54 -7.59 -7.81 -8.58
N ALA A 55 -7.55 -8.26 -7.32
CA ALA A 55 -7.85 -7.43 -6.18
C ALA A 55 -6.54 -6.95 -5.54
N HIS A 56 -6.36 -5.66 -5.27
CA HIS A 56 -5.13 -5.16 -4.64
C HIS A 56 -5.26 -3.80 -3.94
N VAL A 57 -4.32 -3.54 -3.02
CA VAL A 57 -4.13 -2.24 -2.35
C VAL A 57 -2.66 -1.86 -2.35
N ILE A 58 -2.42 -0.55 -2.27
CA ILE A 58 -1.13 0.06 -2.03
C ILE A 58 -1.11 0.63 -0.60
N VAL A 59 0.00 0.42 0.10
CA VAL A 59 0.13 0.79 1.50
C VAL A 59 1.47 1.42 1.83
N PHE A 60 1.47 2.32 2.81
CA PHE A 60 2.66 2.94 3.40
C PHE A 60 2.51 3.07 4.92
N ARG A 61 3.62 2.93 5.63
CA ARG A 61 3.75 3.22 7.06
C ARG A 61 5.18 3.63 7.42
N HIS A 62 5.33 4.28 8.57
CA HIS A 62 6.62 4.36 9.22
C HIS A 62 6.94 3.06 9.98
N SER A 63 8.21 2.66 10.00
CA SER A 63 8.68 1.39 10.56
C SER A 63 8.60 1.33 12.08
N PHE A 64 8.66 2.47 12.77
CA PHE A 64 8.58 2.53 14.24
C PHE A 64 7.17 2.39 14.80
N LEU A 65 6.13 2.42 13.95
CA LEU A 65 4.76 2.26 14.41
C LEU A 65 4.55 0.84 14.95
N ARG A 66 3.60 0.67 15.85
CA ARG A 66 3.07 -0.65 16.22
C ARG A 66 2.06 -1.15 15.17
N GLY A 67 1.94 -2.46 15.01
CA GLY A 67 0.83 -3.09 14.26
C GLY A 67 -0.41 -3.27 15.12
N LYS A 68 -1.46 -3.89 14.56
CA LYS A 68 -2.70 -4.18 15.31
C LYS A 68 -2.48 -5.10 16.52
N SER A 69 -1.42 -5.92 16.53
CA SER A 69 -1.04 -6.74 17.69
C SER A 69 -0.41 -5.94 18.83
N GLY A 70 -0.01 -4.68 18.59
CA GLY A 70 0.76 -3.88 19.52
C GLY A 70 2.28 -4.00 19.34
N ASP A 71 2.77 -4.87 18.46
CA ASP A 71 4.20 -5.05 18.21
C ASP A 71 4.70 -4.17 17.07
N ILE A 72 5.95 -3.71 17.17
CA ILE A 72 6.64 -3.04 16.06
C ILE A 72 7.10 -4.09 15.06
N HIS A 73 6.83 -3.88 13.77
CA HIS A 73 7.26 -4.81 12.74
C HIS A 73 8.66 -4.49 12.21
N THR A 74 9.58 -5.45 12.33
CA THR A 74 10.92 -5.35 11.73
C THR A 74 10.87 -5.28 10.20
N ASN A 75 9.88 -5.92 9.58
CA ASN A 75 9.65 -5.93 8.13
C ASN A 75 8.28 -5.34 7.80
N ALA A 76 8.08 -4.90 6.56
CA ALA A 76 6.79 -4.46 6.07
C ALA A 76 5.70 -5.55 6.33
N PRO A 77 4.64 -5.25 7.11
CA PRO A 77 3.63 -6.24 7.48
C PRO A 77 2.79 -6.70 6.29
N ARG A 78 2.22 -7.90 6.37
CA ARG A 78 1.37 -8.44 5.29
C ARG A 78 -0.07 -7.98 5.38
N ALA A 79 -0.54 -7.63 6.58
CA ALA A 79 -1.91 -7.19 6.79
C ALA A 79 -2.01 -5.71 6.44
N ALA A 80 -2.85 -5.39 5.45
CA ALA A 80 -3.06 -4.00 5.02
C ALA A 80 -3.52 -3.10 6.18
N GLY A 81 -4.28 -3.65 7.14
CA GLY A 81 -4.75 -2.91 8.31
C GLY A 81 -3.64 -2.45 9.28
N ASP A 82 -2.41 -2.93 9.13
CA ASP A 82 -1.26 -2.45 9.92
C ASP A 82 -0.59 -1.21 9.28
N TYR A 83 -1.17 -0.64 8.24
CA TYR A 83 -0.66 0.55 7.56
C TYR A 83 -1.63 1.71 7.72
N PRO A 84 -1.20 2.89 8.19
CA PRO A 84 -2.08 4.04 8.29
C PRO A 84 -2.59 4.49 6.91
N TRP A 85 -1.69 4.60 5.94
CA TRP A 85 -2.05 5.04 4.60
C TRP A 85 -2.29 3.83 3.70
N ILE A 86 -3.55 3.65 3.32
CA ILE A 86 -4.02 2.59 2.44
C ILE A 86 -4.82 3.24 1.31
N LEU A 87 -4.50 2.86 0.08
CA LEU A 87 -5.22 3.29 -1.12
C LEU A 87 -5.52 2.07 -1.99
N SER A 88 -6.64 2.12 -2.71
CA SER A 88 -6.88 1.15 -3.77
C SER A 88 -5.88 1.39 -4.89
N GLY A 89 -5.45 0.33 -5.57
CA GLY A 89 -4.60 0.51 -6.74
C GLY A 89 -5.30 1.21 -7.91
N GLU A 90 -6.64 1.25 -7.90
CA GLU A 90 -7.45 1.92 -8.90
C GLU A 90 -7.50 3.44 -8.63
N ASP A 91 -7.80 3.83 -7.39
CA ASP A 91 -7.85 5.23 -6.96
C ASP A 91 -6.47 5.87 -6.98
N LEU A 92 -5.41 5.08 -6.87
CA LEU A 92 -4.05 5.60 -6.95
C LEU A 92 -3.76 6.24 -8.32
N VAL A 93 -4.34 5.71 -9.40
CA VAL A 93 -4.14 6.25 -10.74
C VAL A 93 -4.94 7.55 -10.88
N GLY A 94 -4.22 8.65 -11.15
CA GLY A 94 -4.83 9.98 -11.27
C GLY A 94 -5.05 10.70 -9.94
N SER A 95 -4.77 10.05 -8.81
CA SER A 95 -4.74 10.72 -7.50
C SER A 95 -3.53 11.63 -7.33
N SER A 96 -3.64 12.49 -6.33
CA SER A 96 -2.65 13.49 -5.94
C SER A 96 -2.31 13.38 -4.45
N ARG A 97 -1.35 14.17 -4.00
CA ARG A 97 -0.96 14.24 -2.58
C ARG A 97 -2.12 14.60 -1.64
N ASN A 98 -3.14 15.30 -2.14
CA ASN A 98 -4.31 15.66 -1.35
C ASN A 98 -5.21 14.46 -1.03
N ASP A 99 -5.15 13.42 -1.85
CA ASP A 99 -5.91 12.17 -1.71
C ASP A 99 -5.19 11.16 -0.80
N TRP A 100 -3.88 11.35 -0.64
CA TRP A 100 -2.95 10.47 0.08
C TRP A 100 -2.90 10.78 1.57
N CYS A 101 -4.07 10.93 2.18
CA CYS A 101 -4.21 11.23 3.60
C CYS A 101 -4.56 10.00 4.42
N PHE A 102 -4.22 10.04 5.71
CA PHE A 102 -4.67 9.05 6.67
C PHE A 102 -6.19 9.12 6.81
N ASP A 103 -6.85 7.97 6.62
CA ASP A 103 -8.29 7.82 6.80
C ASP A 103 -8.55 6.49 7.53
N PRO A 104 -8.99 6.52 8.80
CA PRO A 104 -9.19 5.31 9.59
C PRO A 104 -10.31 4.41 9.04
N SER A 105 -11.25 4.93 8.26
CA SER A 105 -12.31 4.11 7.65
C SER A 105 -11.73 3.04 6.71
N ARG A 106 -10.62 3.36 6.04
CA ARG A 106 -9.88 2.47 5.13
C ARG A 106 -9.17 1.33 5.87
N LEU A 107 -8.97 1.43 7.19
CA LEU A 107 -8.35 0.36 7.99
C LEU A 107 -9.34 -0.75 8.34
N MET A 108 -10.61 -0.38 8.50
CA MET A 108 -11.70 -1.28 8.88
C MET A 108 -12.24 -2.02 7.66
N THR A 109 -12.27 -1.33 6.51
CA THR A 109 -12.59 -1.93 5.21
C THR A 109 -11.51 -1.51 4.21
N PRO A 110 -10.38 -2.27 4.14
CA PRO A 110 -9.32 -1.99 3.18
C PRO A 110 -9.87 -1.86 1.77
N PRO A 111 -9.62 -0.72 1.08
CA PRO A 111 -10.22 -0.43 -0.21
C PRO A 111 -9.51 -1.23 -1.32
N PHE A 112 -9.71 -2.55 -1.36
CA PHE A 112 -9.14 -3.39 -2.43
C PHE A 112 -9.74 -3.00 -3.77
N GLY A 113 -8.91 -2.34 -4.59
CA GLY A 113 -9.20 -2.04 -5.97
C GLY A 113 -9.33 -3.31 -6.78
N LYS A 114 -10.20 -3.30 -7.79
CA LYS A 114 -10.51 -4.48 -8.61
C LYS A 114 -10.30 -4.17 -10.08
N LEU A 115 -9.41 -4.92 -10.71
CA LEU A 115 -9.26 -4.92 -12.17
C LEU A 115 -9.75 -6.24 -12.73
N ASN A 116 -10.77 -6.20 -13.58
CA ASN A 116 -11.17 -7.34 -14.40
C ASN A 116 -10.31 -7.37 -15.68
N TYR A 117 -9.51 -8.43 -15.85
CA TYR A 117 -8.62 -8.59 -17.00
C TYR A 117 -9.11 -9.64 -18.02
N THR A 118 -10.23 -10.31 -17.78
CA THR A 118 -10.74 -11.38 -18.65
C THR A 118 -10.92 -10.96 -20.10
N ALA A 119 -11.54 -9.80 -20.29
CA ALA A 119 -11.83 -9.22 -21.61
C ALA A 119 -10.71 -8.33 -22.16
N LEU A 120 -9.59 -8.18 -21.45
CA LEU A 120 -8.49 -7.32 -21.84
C LEU A 120 -7.41 -8.10 -22.62
N SER A 121 -6.76 -7.42 -23.55
CA SER A 121 -5.55 -7.91 -24.21
C SER A 121 -4.31 -7.76 -23.30
N ALA A 122 -3.21 -8.43 -23.66
CA ALA A 122 -1.92 -8.28 -23.00
C ALA A 122 -1.45 -6.83 -22.92
N ASP A 123 -1.51 -6.10 -24.03
CA ASP A 123 -1.08 -4.71 -24.09
C ASP A 123 -1.94 -3.79 -23.22
N GLN A 124 -3.26 -4.04 -23.17
CA GLN A 124 -4.16 -3.27 -22.31
C GLN A 124 -3.86 -3.52 -20.83
N VAL A 125 -3.65 -4.77 -20.43
CA VAL A 125 -3.29 -5.09 -19.05
C VAL A 125 -1.92 -4.52 -18.71
N ALA A 126 -0.94 -4.63 -19.60
CA ALA A 126 0.39 -4.05 -19.42
C ALA A 126 0.31 -2.54 -19.20
N ALA A 127 -0.39 -1.80 -20.06
CA ALA A 127 -0.57 -0.35 -19.92
C ALA A 127 -1.24 0.04 -18.59
N LEU A 128 -2.29 -0.70 -18.19
CA LEU A 128 -2.99 -0.49 -16.94
C LEU A 128 -2.09 -0.76 -15.72
N MET A 129 -1.32 -1.87 -15.75
CA MET A 129 -0.38 -2.20 -14.68
C MET A 129 0.77 -1.21 -14.59
N ASP A 130 1.27 -0.73 -15.74
CA ASP A 130 2.33 0.27 -15.78
C ASP A 130 1.86 1.61 -15.19
N ALA A 131 0.64 2.05 -15.53
CA ALA A 131 0.06 3.26 -14.94
C ALA A 131 -0.01 3.18 -13.41
N ARG A 132 -0.41 2.02 -12.86
CA ARG A 132 -0.46 1.78 -11.40
C ARG A 132 0.94 1.72 -10.79
N ARG A 133 1.91 1.13 -11.49
CA ARG A 133 3.32 1.12 -11.07
C ARG A 133 3.90 2.53 -11.01
N VAL A 134 3.69 3.36 -12.03
CA VAL A 134 4.13 4.76 -12.05
C VAL A 134 3.46 5.54 -10.91
N ALA A 135 2.16 5.37 -10.72
CA ALA A 135 1.44 6.02 -9.61
C ALA A 135 1.96 5.57 -8.24
N LEU A 136 2.29 4.28 -8.06
CA LEU A 136 2.96 3.79 -6.86
C LEU A 136 4.31 4.47 -6.63
N LEU A 137 5.13 4.65 -7.65
CA LEU A 137 6.44 5.31 -7.49
C LEU A 137 6.28 6.79 -7.09
N ASN A 138 5.28 7.49 -7.63
CA ASN A 138 4.93 8.84 -7.18
C ASN A 138 4.46 8.86 -5.73
N TYR A 139 3.66 7.87 -5.33
CA TYR A 139 3.21 7.69 -3.94
C TYR A 139 4.37 7.40 -2.98
N VAL A 140 5.30 6.54 -3.37
CA VAL A 140 6.53 6.25 -2.62
C VAL A 140 7.37 7.51 -2.46
N ALA A 141 7.56 8.28 -3.55
CA ALA A 141 8.32 9.53 -3.51
C ALA A 141 7.69 10.56 -2.56
N TRP A 142 6.36 10.68 -2.56
CA TRP A 142 5.66 11.52 -1.59
C TRP A 142 5.82 11.01 -0.16
N ALA A 143 5.62 9.72 0.08
CA ALA A 143 5.71 9.13 1.41
C ALA A 143 7.11 9.31 2.02
N ARG A 144 8.17 9.21 1.21
CA ARG A 144 9.55 9.53 1.63
C ARG A 144 9.73 10.99 2.02
N ALA A 145 8.98 11.90 1.39
CA ALA A 145 9.03 13.34 1.66
C ALA A 145 8.09 13.77 2.79
N LEU A 146 7.17 12.91 3.23
CA LEU A 146 6.23 13.20 4.30
C LEU A 146 7.00 13.26 5.63
N SER A 147 7.07 14.43 6.24
CA SER A 147 7.75 14.55 7.52
C SER A 147 6.99 13.81 8.62
N VAL A 148 7.73 13.39 9.66
CA VAL A 148 7.14 12.74 10.85
C VAL A 148 6.08 13.64 11.51
N ALA A 149 6.30 14.95 11.52
CA ALA A 149 5.36 15.92 12.10
C ALA A 149 4.06 16.05 11.27
N GLU A 150 4.16 16.09 9.94
CA GLU A 150 2.97 16.11 9.06
C GLU A 150 2.20 14.79 9.16
N ALA A 151 2.91 13.66 9.13
CA ALA A 151 2.34 12.34 9.32
C ALA A 151 1.59 12.22 10.66
N HIS A 152 2.23 12.69 11.74
CA HIS A 152 1.61 12.76 13.06
C HIS A 152 0.35 13.62 13.06
N GLY A 153 0.40 14.81 12.44
CA GLY A 153 -0.73 15.71 12.33
C GLY A 153 -1.93 15.13 11.58
N GLN A 154 -1.72 14.17 10.67
CA GLN A 154 -2.83 13.44 10.03
C GLN A 154 -3.44 12.41 10.98
N VAL A 155 -2.60 11.64 11.71
CA VAL A 155 -3.05 10.57 12.62
C VAL A 155 -3.72 11.12 13.88
N ALA A 156 -3.15 12.16 14.49
CA ALA A 156 -3.59 12.74 15.76
C ALA A 156 -5.05 13.24 15.72
N ARG A 157 -5.54 13.65 14.54
CA ARG A 157 -6.93 14.08 14.32
C ARG A 157 -7.97 13.03 14.71
N TYR A 158 -7.60 11.76 14.65
CA TYR A 158 -8.49 10.63 14.88
C TYR A 158 -8.15 9.84 16.16
N ALA A 159 -7.18 10.31 16.95
CA ALA A 159 -6.68 9.59 18.12
C ALA A 159 -7.74 9.41 19.24
N ASN A 160 -8.73 10.30 19.32
CA ASN A 160 -9.80 10.16 20.30
C ASN A 160 -10.88 9.17 19.87
N ASP A 161 -11.02 8.93 18.56
CA ASP A 161 -12.12 8.15 18.00
C ASP A 161 -11.70 6.72 17.64
N TYR A 162 -10.42 6.49 17.34
CA TYR A 162 -9.92 5.20 16.87
C TYR A 162 -8.73 4.73 17.71
N TRP A 163 -8.88 3.55 18.34
CA TRP A 163 -7.85 2.95 19.20
C TRP A 163 -6.48 2.80 18.50
N ILE A 164 -6.47 2.47 17.21
CA ILE A 164 -5.24 2.29 16.43
C ILE A 164 -4.60 3.63 16.08
N ALA A 165 -5.40 4.66 15.82
CA ALA A 165 -4.89 6.02 15.62
C ALA A 165 -4.28 6.57 16.91
N ARG A 166 -4.89 6.28 18.07
CA ARG A 166 -4.32 6.62 19.39
C ARG A 166 -2.97 5.96 19.62
N MET A 167 -2.86 4.67 19.32
CA MET A 167 -1.60 3.93 19.44
C MET A 167 -0.50 4.53 18.57
N TRP A 168 -0.83 4.86 17.32
CA TRP A 168 0.13 5.51 16.42
C TRP A 168 0.46 6.94 16.83
N ASP A 169 -0.50 7.71 17.36
CA ASP A 169 -0.25 9.02 17.96
C ASP A 169 0.78 8.93 19.10
N GLU A 170 0.67 7.95 19.99
CA GLU A 170 1.68 7.68 21.02
C GLU A 170 3.06 7.40 20.40
N ASP A 171 3.13 6.54 19.38
CA ASP A 171 4.38 6.18 18.70
C ASP A 171 5.04 7.42 18.07
N TYR A 172 4.27 8.26 17.38
CA TYR A 172 4.75 9.52 16.81
C TYR A 172 5.27 10.48 17.89
N ARG A 173 4.56 10.63 19.01
CA ARG A 173 4.98 11.50 20.11
C ARG A 173 6.29 11.04 20.74
N VAL A 174 6.58 9.74 20.77
CA VAL A 174 7.87 9.22 21.25
C VAL A 174 8.99 9.61 20.30
N ILE A 175 8.76 9.54 18.98
CA ILE A 175 9.76 9.92 17.98
C ILE A 175 9.99 11.43 17.94
N LEU A 176 8.95 12.25 17.99
CA LEU A 176 9.05 13.72 17.90
C LEU A 176 9.67 14.39 19.13
N LYS A 177 9.79 13.66 20.26
CA LYS A 177 10.48 14.14 21.46
C LYS A 177 11.99 13.91 21.42
N ARG A 178 12.48 13.14 20.46
CA ARG A 178 13.90 12.83 20.25
C ARG A 178 14.51 13.80 19.25
#